data_AF-A0A7R9TZW2-F1
#
_entry.id   AF-A0A7R9TZW2-F1
#
_cell.length_a   1.000
_cell.length_b   1.000
_cell.length_c   1.000
_cell.angle_alpha   90.00
_cell.angle_beta   90.00
_cell.angle_gamma   90.00
#
_symmetry.space_group_name_H-M   'P 1'
#
loop_
_entity.id
_entity.type
_entity.pdbx_description
1 polymer ?
#
loop_
_entity_poly.entity_id
_entity_poly.type
_entity_poly.pdbx_seq_one_letter_code
_entity_poly.pdbx_strand_id
1 'polypeptide(L)'
;CRMPFAMGAEKLILMTDVPGIMRDPSDMGTLVRQANKNSLQTMIAEGILQGGMIPKSQCCIRAVNNGVSAAHIIDGRTAHSLLLEVLTDIGGGTMITKE
;
A
#
# COMPACT_ATOMS: atom_id res chain seq x y z
N CYS A 1 -8.51 7.83 -6.73
CA CYS A 1 -8.89 6.64 -5.96
C CYS A 1 -10.32 6.69 -5.44
N ARG A 2 -11.26 7.19 -6.25
CA ARG A 2 -12.69 7.27 -5.90
C ARG A 2 -13.48 6.06 -6.40
N MET A 3 -13.04 5.50 -7.53
CA MET A 3 -13.66 4.34 -8.19
C MET A 3 -13.75 3.08 -7.31
N PRO A 4 -12.70 2.66 -6.56
CA PRO A 4 -12.77 1.40 -5.81
C PRO A 4 -13.91 1.40 -4.78
N PHE A 5 -14.04 2.48 -4.02
CA PHE A 5 -15.15 2.64 -3.08
C PHE A 5 -16.51 2.71 -3.80
N ALA A 6 -16.63 3.48 -4.89
CA ALA A 6 -17.88 3.60 -5.62
C ALA A 6 -18.40 2.27 -6.17
N MET A 7 -17.50 1.29 -6.35
CA MET A 7 -17.82 -0.06 -6.82
C MET A 7 -17.97 -1.08 -5.69
N GLY A 8 -17.86 -0.66 -4.42
CA GLY A 8 -17.88 -1.57 -3.27
C GLY A 8 -16.72 -2.57 -3.27
N ALA A 9 -15.54 -2.16 -3.78
CA ALA A 9 -14.40 -3.04 -3.91
C ALA A 9 -13.85 -3.47 -2.54
N GLU A 10 -13.58 -4.76 -2.38
CA GLU A 10 -13.00 -5.32 -1.16
C GLU A 10 -11.51 -4.97 -1.02
N LYS A 11 -10.76 -5.03 -2.14
CA LYS A 11 -9.33 -4.72 -2.18
C LYS A 11 -9.01 -3.69 -3.26
N LEU A 12 -8.19 -2.70 -2.91
CA LEU A 12 -7.51 -1.82 -3.87
C LEU A 12 -6.06 -2.29 -4.01
N ILE A 13 -5.57 -2.55 -5.22
CA ILE A 13 -4.17 -2.91 -5.46
C ILE A 13 -3.52 -1.85 -6.36
N LEU A 14 -2.43 -1.25 -5.89
CA LEU A 14 -1.59 -0.32 -6.63
C LEU A 14 -0.29 -1.05 -7.02
N MET A 15 -0.12 -1.30 -8.31
CA MET A 15 1.13 -1.81 -8.85
C MET A 15 2.10 -0.66 -9.10
N THR A 16 3.32 -0.81 -8.61
CA THR A 16 4.37 0.21 -8.67
C THR A 16 5.70 -0.41 -9.09
N ASP A 17 6.67 0.43 -9.38
CA ASP A 17 8.06 0.09 -9.70
C ASP A 17 8.95 -0.09 -8.46
N VAL A 18 8.36 -0.23 -7.27
CA VAL A 18 9.08 -0.45 -6.01
C VAL A 18 8.41 -1.58 -5.21
N PRO A 19 9.13 -2.27 -4.31
CA PRO A 19 8.60 -3.37 -3.50
C PRO A 19 7.35 -3.03 -2.68
N GLY A 20 7.26 -1.78 -2.20
CA GLY A 20 6.20 -1.32 -1.32
C GLY A 20 6.63 -0.06 -0.58
N ILE A 21 6.08 0.14 0.62
CA ILE A 21 6.53 1.18 1.54
C ILE A 21 7.74 0.68 2.33
N MET A 22 8.86 1.38 2.24
CA MET A 22 10.09 1.09 2.99
C MET A 22 10.39 2.27 3.91
N ARG A 23 10.92 2.00 5.12
CA ARG A 23 11.39 3.09 6.01
C ARG A 23 12.68 3.71 5.51
N ASP A 24 13.55 2.89 4.93
CA ASP A 24 14.75 3.32 4.22
C ASP A 24 14.69 2.75 2.78
N PRO A 25 14.61 3.61 1.75
CA PRO A 25 14.62 3.17 0.35
C PRO A 25 15.84 2.35 -0.06
N SER A 26 16.95 2.45 0.68
CA SER A 26 18.22 1.76 0.42
C SER A 26 18.26 0.37 1.05
N ASP A 27 17.37 0.08 2.01
CA ASP A 27 17.35 -1.19 2.74
C ASP A 27 15.99 -1.91 2.56
N MET A 28 16.04 -2.98 1.76
CA MET A 28 14.91 -3.89 1.52
C MET A 28 14.37 -4.56 2.79
N GLY A 29 15.20 -4.69 3.84
CA GLY A 29 14.80 -5.21 5.14
C GLY A 29 13.81 -4.31 5.88
N THR A 30 13.70 -3.03 5.47
CA THR A 30 12.77 -2.07 6.07
C THR A 30 11.39 -2.04 5.41
N LEU A 31 11.09 -3.01 4.54
CA LEU A 31 9.78 -3.15 3.91
C LEU A 31 8.69 -3.32 4.98
N VAL A 32 7.76 -2.37 4.99
CA VAL A 32 6.58 -2.40 5.84
C VAL A 32 5.58 -3.37 5.22
N ARG A 33 5.35 -4.51 5.86
CA ARG A 33 4.40 -5.53 5.37
C ARG A 33 2.95 -5.13 5.62
N GLN A 34 2.68 -4.53 6.77
CA GLN A 34 1.36 -4.06 7.15
C GLN A 34 1.46 -2.70 7.82
N ALA A 35 0.55 -1.80 7.47
CA ALA A 35 0.40 -0.51 8.11
C ALA A 35 -1.08 -0.15 8.21
N ASN A 36 -1.46 0.63 9.21
CA ASN A 36 -2.78 1.24 9.24
C ASN A 36 -2.71 2.70 8.81
N LYS A 37 -3.88 3.31 8.60
CA LYS A 37 -3.98 4.72 8.19
C LYS A 37 -3.17 5.67 9.09
N ASN A 38 -3.13 5.40 10.40
CA ASN A 38 -2.45 6.27 11.36
C ASN A 38 -0.93 6.15 11.18
N SER A 39 -0.41 4.92 11.07
CA SER A 39 1.00 4.66 10.78
C SER A 39 1.45 5.33 9.49
N LEU A 40 0.66 5.26 8.42
CA LEU A 40 0.99 5.98 7.18
C LEU A 40 1.00 7.50 7.37
N GLN A 41 0.04 8.06 8.10
CA GLN A 41 0.02 9.51 8.39
C GLN A 41 1.26 9.94 9.17
N THR A 42 1.66 9.15 10.17
CA THR A 42 2.90 9.37 10.91
C THR A 42 4.12 9.28 9.99
N MET A 43 4.23 8.27 9.13
CA MET A 43 5.34 8.15 8.19
C MET A 43 5.42 9.30 7.17
N ILE A 44 4.28 9.89 6.78
CA ILE A 44 4.25 11.11 5.97
C ILE A 44 4.78 12.30 6.79
N ALA A 45 4.33 12.45 8.04
CA ALA A 45 4.74 13.56 8.91
C ALA A 45 6.23 13.49 9.31
N GLU A 46 6.76 12.28 9.50
CA GLU A 46 8.17 12.01 9.79
C GLU A 46 9.08 12.17 8.55
N GLY A 47 8.51 12.39 7.36
CA GLY A 47 9.28 12.55 6.12
C GLY A 47 9.87 11.24 5.58
N ILE A 48 9.43 10.08 6.09
CA ILE A 48 9.82 8.76 5.60
C ILE A 48 9.26 8.54 4.18
N LEU A 49 8.00 8.90 3.97
CA LEU A 49 7.36 8.79 2.66
C LEU A 49 7.59 10.06 1.86
N GLN A 50 8.29 9.93 0.72
CA GLN A 50 8.69 11.05 -0.10
C GLN A 50 8.21 10.95 -1.55
N GLY A 51 8.20 12.10 -2.25
CA GLY A 51 7.90 12.19 -3.68
C GLY A 51 6.57 11.54 -4.07
N GLY A 52 6.61 10.67 -5.08
CA GLY A 52 5.44 9.98 -5.61
C GLY A 52 4.79 8.96 -4.65
N MET A 53 5.44 8.62 -3.53
CA MET A 53 4.84 7.72 -2.55
C MET A 53 3.76 8.42 -1.72
N ILE A 54 3.90 9.73 -1.45
CA ILE A 54 2.90 10.51 -0.71
C ILE A 54 1.50 10.42 -1.37
N PRO A 55 1.31 10.70 -2.67
CA PRO A 55 -0.01 10.60 -3.29
C PRO A 55 -0.54 9.16 -3.35
N LYS A 56 0.34 8.14 -3.47
CA LYS A 56 -0.06 6.71 -3.41
C LYS A 56 -0.58 6.35 -2.02
N SER A 57 0.13 6.73 -0.97
CA SER A 57 -0.27 6.54 0.42
C SER A 57 -1.57 7.27 0.76
N GLN A 58 -1.71 8.53 0.35
CA GLN A 58 -2.96 9.29 0.53
C GLN A 58 -4.15 8.65 -0.21
N CYS A 59 -3.91 8.10 -1.40
CA CYS A 59 -4.91 7.34 -2.13
C CYS A 59 -5.36 6.11 -1.35
N CYS A 60 -4.44 5.30 -0.81
CA CYS A 60 -4.75 4.14 0.01
C CYS A 60 -5.54 4.52 1.26
N ILE A 61 -5.10 5.56 1.99
CA ILE A 61 -5.81 6.09 3.15
C ILE A 61 -7.25 6.48 2.79
N ARG A 62 -7.44 7.19 1.66
CA ARG A 62 -8.79 7.55 1.20
C ARG A 62 -9.61 6.31 0.87
N ALA A 63 -9.05 5.32 0.18
CA ALA A 63 -9.77 4.11 -0.18
C ALA A 63 -10.29 3.36 1.06
N VAL A 64 -9.42 3.11 2.06
CA VAL A 64 -9.80 2.38 3.28
C VAL A 64 -10.76 3.19 4.17
N ASN A 65 -10.61 4.52 4.22
CA ASN A 65 -11.55 5.37 4.96
C ASN A 65 -12.95 5.39 4.34
N ASN A 66 -13.03 5.22 3.01
CA ASN A 66 -14.32 5.18 2.32
C ASN A 66 -14.92 3.76 2.30
N GLY A 67 -14.28 2.72 2.82
CA GLY A 67 -14.92 1.40 2.99
C GLY A 67 -14.38 0.30 2.08
N VAL A 68 -13.24 0.53 1.42
CA VAL A 68 -12.44 -0.59 0.90
C VAL A 68 -11.82 -1.31 2.10
N SER A 69 -11.92 -2.63 2.18
CA SER A 69 -11.44 -3.41 3.33
C SER A 69 -9.92 -3.30 3.50
N ALA A 70 -9.17 -3.41 2.40
CA ALA A 70 -7.72 -3.25 2.40
C ALA A 70 -7.21 -2.60 1.10
N ALA A 71 -6.14 -1.82 1.21
CA ALA A 71 -5.39 -1.31 0.06
C ALA A 71 -3.98 -1.91 0.07
N HIS A 72 -3.43 -2.23 -1.09
CA HIS A 72 -2.14 -2.90 -1.24
C HIS A 72 -1.25 -2.11 -2.19
N ILE A 73 0.03 -1.97 -1.86
CA ILE A 73 1.06 -1.40 -2.73
C ILE A 73 2.07 -2.52 -3.01
N ILE A 74 2.21 -2.93 -4.27
CA ILE A 74 3.03 -4.08 -4.67
C ILE A 74 3.95 -3.76 -5.84
N ASP A 75 5.06 -4.51 -5.96
CA ASP A 75 5.96 -4.43 -7.12
C ASP A 75 5.32 -5.09 -8.36
N GLY A 76 5.00 -4.28 -9.36
CA GLY A 76 4.46 -4.73 -10.64
C GLY A 76 5.49 -5.40 -11.55
N ARG A 77 6.79 -5.27 -11.26
CA ARG A 77 7.88 -5.86 -12.07
C ARG A 77 8.10 -7.34 -11.73
N THR A 78 7.67 -7.77 -10.56
CA THR A 78 7.73 -9.17 -10.14
C THR A 78 6.70 -9.98 -10.91
N ALA A 79 7.14 -11.08 -11.53
CA ALA A 79 6.26 -11.98 -12.25
C ALA A 79 5.15 -12.50 -11.31
N HIS A 80 3.91 -12.46 -11.79
CA HIS A 80 2.73 -12.92 -11.04
C HIS A 80 2.48 -12.18 -9.71
N SER A 81 2.98 -10.95 -9.55
CA SER A 81 2.83 -10.14 -8.32
C SER A 81 1.38 -10.03 -7.81
N LEU A 82 0.41 -9.88 -8.72
CA LEU A 82 -1.00 -9.84 -8.37
C LEU A 82 -1.49 -11.16 -7.74
N LEU A 83 -1.08 -12.30 -8.31
CA LEU A 83 -1.46 -13.61 -7.79
C LEU A 83 -0.79 -13.88 -6.45
N LEU A 84 0.48 -13.49 -6.31
CA LEU A 84 1.19 -13.58 -5.03
C LEU A 84 0.46 -12.77 -3.95
N GLU A 85 0.04 -11.54 -4.25
CA GLU A 85 -0.66 -10.70 -3.27
C GLU A 85 -2.05 -11.24 -2.90
N VAL A 86 -2.76 -11.85 -3.85
CA VAL A 86 -4.14 -12.32 -3.62
C VAL A 86 -4.19 -13.72 -3.02
N LEU A 87 -3.25 -14.60 -3.40
CA LEU A 87 -3.27 -16.04 -3.09
C LEU A 87 -2.23 -16.47 -2.05
N THR A 88 -1.41 -15.56 -1.53
CA THR A 88 -0.42 -15.89 -0.50
C THR A 88 -0.52 -14.95 0.70
N ASP A 89 -0.29 -15.49 1.90
CA ASP A 89 -0.38 -14.73 3.15
C ASP A 89 0.82 -13.80 3.39
N ILE A 90 1.93 -14.05 2.69
CA ILE A 90 3.18 -13.30 2.88
C ILE A 90 3.11 -11.96 2.12
N GLY A 91 2.38 -11.93 0.99
CA GLY A 91 2.25 -10.76 0.13
C GLY A 91 3.58 -10.30 -0.49
N GLY A 92 3.50 -9.58 -1.60
CA GLY A 92 4.67 -9.04 -2.30
C GLY A 92 5.11 -7.67 -1.81
N GLY A 93 4.25 -6.96 -1.08
CA GLY A 93 4.48 -5.56 -0.72
C GLY A 93 3.87 -5.14 0.61
N THR A 94 3.18 -3.99 0.60
CA THR A 94 2.61 -3.37 1.80
C THR A 94 1.09 -3.40 1.75
N MET A 95 0.49 -4.02 2.76
CA MET A 95 -0.96 -3.96 3.01
C MET A 95 -1.29 -2.79 3.94
N ILE A 96 -2.34 -2.06 3.59
CA ILE A 96 -2.87 -0.91 4.32
C ILE A 96 -4.29 -1.22 4.77
N THR A 97 -4.53 -1.14 6.07
CA THR A 97 -5.85 -1.32 6.71
C THR A 97 -6.34 -0.01 7.33
N LYS A 98 -7.63 0.02 7.68
CA LYS A 98 -8.23 1.18 8.37
C LYS A 98 -7.76 1.30 9.82
N GLU A 99 -7.56 0.18 10.50
CA GLU A 99 -7.12 0.03 11.89
C GLU A 99 -5.92 -0.92 11.97
#